data_AF-A0A2V7MYK7-F1
#
_entry.id   AF-A0A2V7MYK7-F1
#
_cell.length_a   1.000
_cell.length_b   1.000
_cell.length_c   1.000
_cell.angle_alpha   90.00
_cell.angle_beta   90.00
_cell.angle_gamma   90.00
#
_symmetry.space_group_name_H-M   'P 1'
#
loop_
_entity.id
_entity.type
_entity.pdbx_description
1 polymer ?
#
loop_
_entity_poly.entity_id
_entity_poly.type
_entity_poly.pdbx_seq_one_letter_code
_entity_poly.pdbx_strand_id
1 'polypeptide(L)'
;MRLLKVIVWGMVALLGAAAFAVLALSRGETINAAWLLTAAVCTYVIGYRFYSKFLANRVFGLDPLRATPAERFNNGHDFVPTNRWVLFGHHFAAIAGAGPLVGPVLAAQFGFLPGTLWLVIGVVVGGAVQDFTILFCSLRRDGKSLGQMAKEEVSRVTGVTA
;
A
#
# COMPACT_ATOMS: atom_id res chain seq x y z
N MET A 1 -18.18 0.78 -24.57
CA MET A 1 -17.67 0.56 -23.19
C MET A 1 -16.14 0.50 -23.07
N ARG A 2 -15.39 -0.13 -23.99
CA ARG A 2 -13.90 -0.15 -23.94
C ARG A 2 -13.27 1.24 -24.13
N LEU A 3 -13.77 2.01 -25.11
CA LEU A 3 -13.26 3.35 -25.40
C LEU A 3 -13.42 4.32 -24.20
N LEU A 4 -14.60 4.32 -23.56
CA LEU A 4 -14.85 5.14 -22.37
C LEU A 4 -13.85 4.83 -21.24
N LYS A 5 -13.53 3.54 -21.01
CA LYS A 5 -12.54 3.16 -20.00
C LYS A 5 -11.16 3.70 -20.33
N VAL A 6 -10.74 3.59 -21.59
CA VAL A 6 -9.43 4.12 -22.04
C VAL A 6 -9.37 5.63 -21.84
N ILE A 7 -10.45 6.35 -22.19
CA ILE A 7 -10.54 7.79 -22.00
C ILE A 7 -10.46 8.16 -20.51
N VAL A 8 -11.20 7.46 -19.63
CA VAL A 8 -11.16 7.71 -18.18
C VAL A 8 -9.76 7.50 -17.60
N TRP A 9 -9.10 6.37 -17.92
CA TRP A 9 -7.75 6.11 -17.41
C TRP A 9 -6.71 7.06 -18.02
N GLY A 10 -6.90 7.46 -19.28
CA GLY A 10 -6.09 8.49 -19.93
C GLY A 10 -6.21 9.84 -19.23
N MET A 11 -7.43 10.26 -18.87
CA MET A 11 -7.67 11.50 -18.13
C MET A 11 -7.01 11.48 -16.74
N VAL A 12 -7.13 10.37 -16.00
CA VAL A 12 -6.49 10.23 -14.67
C VAL A 12 -4.96 10.31 -14.80
N ALA A 13 -4.37 9.65 -15.81
CA ALA A 13 -2.94 9.72 -16.06
C ALA A 13 -2.48 11.12 -16.46
N LEU A 14 -3.23 11.80 -17.33
CA LEU A 14 -2.95 13.19 -17.74
C LEU A 14 -3.05 14.16 -16.56
N LEU A 15 -4.06 14.01 -15.70
CA LEU A 15 -4.23 14.82 -14.50
C LEU A 15 -3.05 14.63 -13.54
N GLY A 16 -2.63 13.39 -13.30
CA GLY A 16 -1.46 13.08 -12.49
C GLY A 16 -0.17 13.66 -13.06
N ALA A 17 0.04 13.51 -14.37
CA ALA A 17 1.21 14.05 -15.07
C ALA A 17 1.25 15.59 -15.00
N ALA A 18 0.11 16.26 -15.20
CA ALA A 18 0.00 17.70 -15.07
C ALA A 18 0.30 18.17 -13.63
N ALA A 19 -0.21 17.46 -12.61
CA ALA A 19 0.06 17.78 -11.22
C ALA A 19 1.55 17.63 -10.86
N PHE A 20 2.22 16.57 -11.34
CA PHE A 20 3.68 16.44 -11.20
C PHE A 20 4.46 17.51 -11.97
N ALA A 21 4.01 17.90 -13.16
CA ALA A 21 4.65 18.95 -13.94
C ALA A 21 4.59 20.30 -13.20
N VAL A 22 3.43 20.65 -12.62
CA VAL A 22 3.29 21.85 -11.78
C VAL A 22 4.23 21.78 -10.57
N LEU A 23 4.26 20.65 -9.85
CA LEU A 23 5.17 20.45 -8.71
C LEU A 23 6.65 20.59 -9.08
N ALA A 24 7.05 20.15 -10.28
CA ALA A 24 8.43 20.17 -10.73
C ALA A 24 8.87 21.55 -11.27
N LEU A 25 7.96 22.27 -11.93
CA LEU A 25 8.26 23.51 -12.65
C LEU A 25 8.03 24.78 -11.82
N SER A 26 7.11 24.75 -10.86
CA SER A 26 6.77 25.91 -10.01
C SER A 26 7.82 26.18 -8.93
N ARG A 27 9.04 26.57 -9.32
CA ARG A 27 10.12 26.94 -8.39
C ARG A 27 10.00 28.41 -7.97
N GLY A 28 9.78 28.67 -6.69
CA GLY A 28 9.81 30.02 -6.09
C GLY A 28 8.46 30.58 -5.65
N GLU A 29 7.35 29.92 -5.98
CA GLU A 29 6.00 30.24 -5.48
C GLU A 29 5.57 29.25 -4.39
N THR A 30 4.63 29.64 -3.54
CA THR A 30 4.00 28.73 -2.56
C THR A 30 3.15 27.69 -3.30
N ILE A 31 3.72 26.50 -3.52
CA ILE A 31 3.00 25.42 -4.20
C ILE A 31 1.83 24.97 -3.32
N ASN A 32 0.61 25.01 -3.87
CA ASN A 32 -0.58 24.52 -3.20
C ASN A 32 -0.48 22.99 -2.97
N ALA A 33 -0.71 22.55 -1.73
CA ALA A 33 -0.75 21.13 -1.35
C ALA A 33 -1.78 20.32 -2.16
N ALA A 34 -2.78 20.97 -2.75
CA ALA A 34 -3.74 20.36 -3.66
C ALA A 34 -3.05 19.66 -4.86
N TRP A 35 -1.95 20.20 -5.39
CA TRP A 35 -1.21 19.58 -6.49
C TRP A 35 -0.53 18.28 -6.06
N LEU A 36 0.08 18.28 -4.87
CA LEU A 36 0.65 17.08 -4.27
C LEU A 36 -0.41 16.00 -4.04
N LEU A 37 -1.53 16.37 -3.43
CA LEU A 37 -2.67 15.47 -3.21
C LEU A 37 -3.20 14.89 -4.51
N THR A 38 -3.36 15.72 -5.54
CA THR A 38 -3.85 15.29 -6.84
C THR A 38 -2.88 14.31 -7.51
N ALA A 39 -1.58 14.61 -7.49
CA ALA A 39 -0.55 13.72 -8.01
C ALA A 39 -0.52 12.36 -7.28
N ALA A 40 -0.62 12.38 -5.94
CA ALA A 40 -0.66 11.17 -5.12
C ALA A 40 -1.90 10.32 -5.40
N VAL A 41 -3.10 10.92 -5.38
CA VAL A 41 -4.36 10.21 -5.63
C VAL A 41 -4.37 9.58 -7.02
N CYS A 42 -3.96 10.31 -8.07
CA CYS A 42 -3.90 9.76 -9.42
C CYS A 42 -2.94 8.56 -9.49
N THR A 43 -1.76 8.68 -8.89
CA THR A 43 -0.75 7.61 -8.86
C THR A 43 -1.28 6.39 -8.12
N TYR A 44 -1.90 6.57 -6.96
CA TYR A 44 -2.45 5.47 -6.16
C TYR A 44 -3.65 4.79 -6.83
N VAL A 45 -4.52 5.54 -7.49
CA VAL A 45 -5.66 4.97 -8.23
C VAL A 45 -5.18 4.12 -9.41
N ILE A 46 -4.16 4.58 -10.14
CA ILE A 46 -3.51 3.82 -11.22
C ILE A 46 -2.81 2.56 -10.64
N GLY A 47 -2.00 2.74 -9.60
CA GLY A 47 -1.30 1.63 -8.93
C GLY A 47 -2.26 0.57 -8.40
N TYR A 48 -3.32 0.98 -7.70
CA TYR A 48 -4.37 0.10 -7.24
C TYR A 48 -5.05 -0.63 -8.40
N ARG A 49 -5.37 0.05 -9.50
CA ARG A 49 -6.10 -0.61 -10.58
C ARG A 49 -5.28 -1.63 -11.37
N PHE A 50 -4.04 -1.28 -11.71
CA PHE A 50 -3.22 -2.07 -12.63
C PHE A 50 -2.22 -2.94 -11.87
N TYR A 51 -1.47 -2.35 -10.95
CA TYR A 51 -0.40 -3.04 -10.26
C TYR A 51 -0.91 -3.98 -9.17
N SER A 52 -1.89 -3.57 -8.35
CA SER A 52 -2.47 -4.48 -7.36
C SER A 52 -3.14 -5.70 -8.01
N LYS A 53 -3.77 -5.50 -9.19
CA LYS A 53 -4.38 -6.60 -9.95
C LYS A 53 -3.34 -7.56 -10.51
N PHE A 54 -2.19 -7.04 -10.94
CA PHE A 54 -1.05 -7.86 -11.34
C PHE A 54 -0.52 -8.67 -10.16
N LEU A 55 -0.27 -8.02 -9.01
CA LEU A 55 0.19 -8.69 -7.79
C LEU A 55 -0.80 -9.79 -7.37
N ALA A 56 -2.07 -9.45 -7.20
CA ALA A 56 -3.11 -10.37 -6.74
C ALA A 56 -3.25 -11.62 -7.64
N ASN A 57 -3.24 -11.47 -8.96
CA ASN A 57 -3.53 -12.57 -9.87
C ASN A 57 -2.29 -13.31 -10.38
N ARG A 58 -1.22 -12.59 -10.72
CA ARG A 58 -0.03 -13.17 -11.36
C ARG A 58 1.06 -13.54 -10.38
N VAL A 59 1.26 -12.74 -9.33
CA VAL A 59 2.35 -12.96 -8.37
C VAL A 59 1.87 -13.87 -7.24
N PHE A 60 0.75 -13.52 -6.62
CA PHE A 60 0.27 -14.19 -5.42
C PHE A 60 -0.82 -15.24 -5.68
N GLY A 61 -1.54 -15.13 -6.81
CA GLY A 61 -2.60 -16.08 -7.16
C GLY A 61 -3.67 -16.18 -6.07
N LEU A 62 -4.29 -15.05 -5.72
CA LEU A 62 -5.38 -15.02 -4.74
C LEU A 62 -6.53 -15.91 -5.20
N ASP A 63 -6.96 -16.81 -4.32
CA ASP A 63 -8.10 -17.68 -4.54
C ASP A 63 -9.28 -17.21 -3.65
N PRO A 64 -10.37 -16.71 -4.25
CA PRO A 64 -11.55 -16.27 -3.49
C PRO A 64 -12.32 -17.42 -2.85
N LEU A 65 -12.09 -18.68 -3.25
CA LEU A 65 -12.74 -19.86 -2.67
C LEU A 65 -12.00 -20.40 -1.44
N ARG A 66 -10.82 -19.86 -1.14
CA ARG A 66 -10.04 -20.30 0.02
C ARG A 66 -10.50 -19.58 1.28
N ALA A 67 -11.09 -20.35 2.20
CA ALA A 67 -11.49 -19.86 3.51
C ALA A 67 -10.30 -19.28 4.29
N THR A 68 -10.51 -18.11 4.90
CA THR A 68 -9.48 -17.44 5.72
C THR A 68 -9.31 -18.16 7.08
N PRO A 69 -8.20 -17.95 7.81
CA PRO A 69 -8.05 -18.50 9.16
C PRO A 69 -9.20 -18.11 10.10
N ALA A 70 -9.73 -16.89 9.94
CA ALA A 70 -10.88 -16.41 10.70
C ALA A 70 -12.13 -17.28 10.49
N GLU A 71 -12.38 -17.73 9.27
CA GLU A 71 -13.51 -18.61 8.93
C GLU A 71 -13.24 -20.09 9.27
N ARG A 72 -11.99 -20.56 9.10
CA ARG A 72 -11.60 -21.95 9.37
C ARG A 72 -11.62 -22.30 10.86
N PHE A 73 -11.08 -21.43 11.71
CA PHE A 73 -10.97 -21.71 13.15
C PHE A 73 -12.16 -21.18 13.94
N ASN A 74 -12.63 -19.97 13.60
CA ASN A 74 -13.81 -19.30 14.18
C ASN A 74 -14.03 -19.59 15.68
N ASN A 75 -13.02 -19.32 16.51
CA ASN A 75 -12.99 -19.72 17.91
C ASN A 75 -13.64 -18.68 18.85
N GLY A 76 -14.16 -17.57 18.32
CA GLY A 76 -14.82 -16.52 19.10
C GLY A 76 -13.86 -15.62 19.90
N HIS A 77 -12.55 -15.85 19.82
CA HIS A 77 -11.54 -15.09 20.56
C HIS A 77 -10.44 -14.58 19.62
N ASP A 78 -9.54 -15.45 19.16
CA ASP A 78 -8.41 -15.08 18.28
C ASP A 78 -8.80 -15.02 16.81
N PHE A 79 -9.79 -15.82 16.40
CA PHE A 79 -10.28 -15.95 15.04
C PHE A 79 -11.78 -15.67 15.01
N VAL A 80 -12.14 -14.47 14.56
CA VAL A 80 -13.55 -14.05 14.44
C VAL A 80 -13.77 -13.42 13.07
N PRO A 81 -14.68 -13.98 12.24
CA PRO A 81 -15.10 -13.35 10.99
C PRO A 81 -15.63 -11.95 11.25
N THR A 82 -14.91 -10.94 10.77
CA THR A 82 -15.18 -9.54 11.05
C THR A 82 -15.52 -8.80 9.76
N ASN A 83 -16.38 -7.78 9.84
CA ASN A 83 -16.69 -6.95 8.69
C ASN A 83 -15.42 -6.28 8.13
N ARG A 84 -15.22 -6.38 6.81
CA ARG A 84 -14.07 -5.80 6.09
C ARG A 84 -13.81 -4.32 6.38
N TRP A 85 -14.84 -3.53 6.64
CA TRP A 85 -14.68 -2.10 6.93
C TRP A 85 -14.09 -1.85 8.31
N VAL A 86 -14.47 -2.68 9.28
CA VAL A 86 -13.92 -2.65 10.63
C VAL A 86 -12.47 -3.15 10.60
N LEU A 87 -12.21 -4.24 9.89
CA LEU A 87 -10.85 -4.76 9.70
C LEU A 87 -9.93 -3.74 9.04
N PHE A 88 -10.41 -3.06 7.99
CA PHE A 88 -9.68 -1.97 7.36
C PHE A 88 -9.36 -0.84 8.35
N GLY A 89 -10.31 -0.45 9.20
CA GLY A 89 -10.08 0.54 10.25
C GLY A 89 -8.97 0.15 11.22
N HIS A 90 -8.91 -1.12 11.64
CA HIS A 90 -7.84 -1.63 12.50
C HIS A 90 -6.47 -1.58 11.81
N HIS A 91 -6.39 -2.04 10.55
CA HIS A 91 -5.15 -1.95 9.78
C HIS A 91 -4.71 -0.51 9.55
N PHE A 92 -5.65 0.39 9.25
CA PHE A 92 -5.37 1.80 9.06
C PHE A 92 -4.85 2.44 10.36
N ALA A 93 -5.52 2.21 11.49
CA ALA A 93 -5.10 2.72 12.79
C ALA A 93 -3.70 2.21 13.20
N ALA A 94 -3.37 0.96 12.87
CA ALA A 94 -2.07 0.37 13.16
C ALA A 94 -0.90 1.05 12.41
N ILE A 95 -1.16 1.61 11.22
CA ILE A 95 -0.13 2.25 10.37
C ILE A 95 -0.15 3.78 10.51
N ALA A 96 -1.28 4.37 10.89
CA ALA A 96 -1.47 5.82 11.02
C ALA A 96 -0.67 6.48 12.16
N GLY A 97 0.24 5.75 12.82
CA GLY A 97 1.08 6.23 13.93
C GLY A 97 2.23 7.14 13.50
N ALA A 98 3.44 6.89 14.01
CA ALA A 98 4.60 7.78 13.79
C ALA A 98 5.12 7.79 12.33
N GLY A 99 4.81 6.78 11.53
CA GLY A 99 5.32 6.62 10.16
C GLY A 99 5.00 7.82 9.24
N PRO A 100 3.73 8.23 9.10
CA PRO A 100 3.33 9.41 8.32
C PRO A 100 3.93 10.75 8.79
N LEU A 101 4.42 10.83 10.02
CA LEU A 101 5.07 12.03 10.56
C LEU A 101 6.58 12.03 10.30
N VAL A 102 7.25 10.92 10.59
CA VAL A 102 8.71 10.81 10.47
C VAL A 102 9.14 10.64 9.00
N GLY A 103 8.38 9.91 8.20
CA GLY A 103 8.69 9.62 6.80
C GLY A 103 8.91 10.87 5.94
N PRO A 104 7.96 11.84 5.91
CA PRO A 104 8.14 13.06 5.14
C PRO A 104 9.31 13.91 5.59
N VAL A 105 9.59 13.97 6.89
CA VAL A 105 10.73 14.71 7.45
C VAL A 105 12.05 14.08 7.01
N LEU A 106 12.15 12.75 7.04
CA LEU A 106 13.32 12.03 6.51
C LEU A 106 13.48 12.20 5.00
N ALA A 107 12.39 12.13 4.24
CA ALA A 107 12.40 12.30 2.79
C ALA A 107 12.80 13.72 2.37
N ALA A 108 12.38 14.74 3.12
CA ALA A 108 12.68 16.14 2.84
C ALA A 108 14.19 16.45 2.91
N GLN A 109 14.98 15.67 3.65
CA GLN A 109 16.44 15.81 3.73
C GLN A 109 17.12 15.56 2.37
N PHE A 110 16.49 14.76 1.51
CA PHE A 110 16.97 14.49 0.14
C PHE A 110 16.44 15.51 -0.89
N GLY A 111 15.81 16.59 -0.41
CA GLY A 111 15.18 17.63 -1.23
C GLY A 111 13.69 17.41 -1.43
N PHE A 112 12.95 18.52 -1.63
CA PHE A 112 11.49 18.51 -1.71
C PHE A 112 10.96 17.63 -2.86
N LEU A 113 11.45 17.83 -4.08
CA LEU A 113 10.96 17.10 -5.25
C LEU A 113 11.39 15.61 -5.24
N PRO A 114 12.66 15.24 -5.00
CA PRO A 114 13.06 13.85 -4.88
C PRO A 114 12.34 13.12 -3.73
N GLY A 115 12.23 13.76 -2.56
CA GLY A 115 11.52 13.21 -1.40
C GLY A 115 10.04 13.00 -1.71
N THR A 116 9.38 13.97 -2.34
CA THR A 116 7.98 13.86 -2.76
C THR A 116 7.75 12.72 -3.75
N LEU A 117 8.59 12.62 -4.78
CA LEU A 117 8.50 11.55 -5.77
C LEU A 117 8.69 10.18 -5.10
N TRP A 118 9.66 10.07 -4.19
CA TRP A 118 9.88 8.85 -3.44
C TRP A 118 8.70 8.48 -2.55
N LEU A 119 8.09 9.44 -1.85
CA LEU A 119 6.91 9.18 -1.03
C LEU A 119 5.73 8.66 -1.86
N VAL A 120 5.48 9.25 -3.03
CA VAL A 120 4.33 8.87 -3.85
C VAL A 120 4.60 7.57 -4.64
N ILE A 121 5.75 7.45 -5.28
CA ILE A 121 6.07 6.28 -6.12
C ILE A 121 6.51 5.10 -5.25
N GLY A 122 7.33 5.35 -4.23
CA GLY A 122 7.86 4.32 -3.33
C GLY A 122 6.79 3.60 -2.53
N VAL A 123 5.69 4.29 -2.17
CA VAL A 123 4.53 3.62 -1.57
C VAL A 123 3.92 2.59 -2.52
N VAL A 124 3.80 2.88 -3.82
CA VAL A 124 3.19 1.95 -4.78
C VAL A 124 4.11 0.76 -5.08
N VAL A 125 5.40 1.00 -5.25
CA VAL A 125 6.37 -0.03 -5.70
C VAL A 125 6.93 -0.84 -4.52
N GLY A 126 7.11 -0.21 -3.36
CA GLY A 126 7.71 -0.82 -2.18
C GLY A 126 6.69 -1.05 -1.08
N GLY A 127 6.18 0.02 -0.47
CA GLY A 127 5.38 -0.06 0.77
C GLY A 127 4.14 -0.95 0.64
N ALA A 128 3.27 -0.63 -0.33
CA ALA A 128 2.05 -1.40 -0.56
C ALA A 128 2.33 -2.85 -0.98
N VAL A 129 3.44 -3.10 -1.68
CA VAL A 129 3.86 -4.46 -2.07
C VAL A 129 4.31 -5.24 -0.84
N GLN A 130 5.11 -4.62 0.03
CA GLN A 130 5.57 -5.21 1.27
C GLN A 130 4.38 -5.58 2.15
N ASP A 131 3.46 -4.64 2.40
CA ASP A 131 2.28 -4.87 3.24
C ASP A 131 1.40 -5.99 2.69
N PHE A 132 1.17 -5.98 1.37
CA PHE A 132 0.39 -7.04 0.71
C PHE A 132 1.08 -8.40 0.82
N THR A 133 2.41 -8.45 0.68
CA THR A 133 3.20 -9.68 0.79
C THR A 133 3.12 -10.25 2.20
N ILE A 134 3.34 -9.42 3.22
CA ILE A 134 3.31 -9.85 4.62
C ILE A 134 1.91 -10.34 5.00
N LEU A 135 0.86 -9.61 4.62
CA LEU A 135 -0.52 -10.00 4.87
C LEU A 135 -0.86 -11.33 4.21
N PHE A 136 -0.48 -11.51 2.95
CA PHE A 136 -0.70 -12.75 2.22
C PHE A 136 0.03 -13.95 2.86
N CYS A 137 1.29 -13.78 3.23
CA CYS A 137 2.06 -14.81 3.93
C CYS A 137 1.45 -15.16 5.28
N SER A 138 1.05 -14.15 6.07
CA SER A 138 0.39 -14.32 7.37
C SER A 138 -0.91 -15.12 7.23
N LEU A 139 -1.78 -14.77 6.27
CA LEU A 139 -3.03 -15.49 6.00
C LEU A 139 -2.79 -16.96 5.62
N ARG A 140 -1.66 -17.27 4.95
CA ARG A 140 -1.29 -18.65 4.60
C ARG A 140 -0.71 -19.44 5.77
N ARG A 141 -0.27 -18.76 6.84
CA ARG A 141 0.30 -19.34 8.05
C ARG A 141 -0.62 -19.09 9.26
N ASP A 142 -1.92 -19.22 9.04
CA ASP A 142 -2.94 -19.17 10.08
C ASP A 142 -2.93 -17.85 10.90
N GLY A 143 -2.56 -16.73 10.27
CA GLY A 143 -2.57 -15.41 10.91
C GLY A 143 -1.34 -15.10 11.76
N LYS A 144 -0.25 -15.87 11.63
CA LYS A 144 1.00 -15.64 12.37
C LYS A 144 1.64 -14.29 12.05
N SER A 145 2.33 -13.72 13.04
CA SER A 145 3.11 -12.50 12.87
C SER A 145 4.35 -12.73 12.01
N LEU A 146 4.91 -11.66 11.45
CA LEU A 146 6.14 -11.74 10.64
C LEU A 146 7.29 -12.40 11.41
N GLY A 147 7.50 -12.03 12.68
CA GLY A 147 8.55 -12.62 13.52
C GLY A 147 8.33 -14.12 13.78
N GLN A 148 7.09 -14.54 14.00
CA GLN A 148 6.76 -15.97 14.14
C GLN A 148 7.02 -16.75 12.85
N MET A 149 6.61 -16.20 11.70
CA MET A 149 6.89 -16.82 10.40
C MET A 149 8.40 -16.90 10.13
N ALA A 150 9.17 -15.84 10.42
CA ALA A 150 10.62 -15.82 10.26
C ALA A 150 11.32 -16.84 11.17
N LYS A 151 10.80 -17.03 12.40
CA LYS A 151 11.29 -18.03 13.35
C LYS A 151 11.14 -19.46 12.82
N GLU A 152 10.00 -19.75 12.21
CA GLU A 152 9.62 -21.09 11.75
C GLU A 152 10.27 -21.44 10.41
N GLU A 153 10.38 -20.48 9.50
CA GLU A 153 10.83 -20.74 8.11
C GLU A 153 12.31 -20.47 7.86
N VAL A 154 12.94 -19.57 8.63
CA VAL A 154 14.35 -19.19 8.42
C VAL A 154 15.22 -19.71 9.56
N SER A 155 15.07 -19.15 10.75
CA SER A 155 15.80 -19.60 11.93
C SER A 155 15.25 -18.97 13.21
N ARG A 156 15.54 -19.61 14.35
CA ARG A 156 15.20 -19.06 15.67
C ARG A 156 15.83 -17.69 15.92
N VAL A 157 17.03 -17.42 15.39
CA VAL A 157 17.72 -16.13 15.53
C VAL A 157 17.00 -15.04 14.74
N THR A 158 16.64 -15.34 13.49
CA THR A 158 15.93 -14.41 12.59
C THR A 158 14.57 -14.00 13.16
N GLY A 159 13.87 -14.92 13.82
CA GLY A 159 12.57 -14.63 14.44
C GLY A 159 12.64 -13.82 15.74
N VAL A 160 13.80 -13.67 16.37
CA VAL A 160 13.99 -12.81 17.56
C VAL A 160 14.35 -11.37 17.14
N THR A 161 14.98 -11.21 15.99
CA THR A 161 15.41 -9.91 15.45
C THR A 161 14.36 -9.20 14.58
N ALA A 162 13.29 -9.91 14.20
CA ALA A 162 12.20 -9.44 13.35
C ALA A 162 11.02 -8.94 14.19
#